data_AF-A0A7G7G9K5-F1
#
_entry.id   AF-A0A7G7G9K5-F1
#
_cell.length_a   1.000
_cell.length_b   1.000
_cell.length_c   1.000
_cell.angle_alpha   90.00
_cell.angle_beta   90.00
_cell.angle_gamma   90.00
#
_symmetry.space_group_name_H-M   'P 1'
#
loop_
_entity.id
_entity.type
_entity.pdbx_description
1 polymer ?
#
loop_
_entity_poly.entity_id
_entity_poly.type
_entity_poly.pdbx_seq_one_letter_code
_entity_poly.pdbx_strand_id
1 'polypeptide(L)'
;MKATTYLFVILIAFGAATSCNGNNKAKNQATAAHESAKLDQSSYEILGIKATAAVENYYVLLKSGTTDSASLQGFANKFKKEHCTKCTINLYDDREVENLVTKNSLEGNDYLQVADHFVASLPASLNTIQMYPLQDSKYKELGGKNWKKSPL
;
A
#
# COMPACT_ATOMS: atom_id res chain seq x y z
N MET A 1 5.73 91.03 31.62
CA MET A 1 4.79 90.10 32.30
C MET A 1 4.54 88.91 31.39
N LYS A 2 4.45 87.70 31.99
CA LYS A 2 3.96 86.42 31.43
C LYS A 2 4.94 85.70 30.51
N ALA A 3 5.69 84.73 31.02
CA ALA A 3 5.29 83.40 31.49
C ALA A 3 5.26 82.39 30.34
N THR A 4 6.27 81.52 30.36
CA THR A 4 6.17 80.07 30.26
C THR A 4 4.76 79.53 30.03
N THR A 5 4.56 78.70 29.00
CA THR A 5 4.08 77.31 29.13
C THR A 5 3.75 76.70 27.77
N TYR A 6 4.02 75.40 27.73
CA TYR A 6 3.78 74.35 26.75
C TYR A 6 2.41 74.28 26.06
N LEU A 7 2.46 73.50 24.97
CA LEU A 7 1.46 72.55 24.46
C LEU A 7 0.34 73.12 23.57
N PHE A 8 0.27 72.62 22.32
CA PHE A 8 -0.95 72.32 21.54
C PHE A 8 -0.45 71.63 20.24
N VAL A 9 -0.47 70.29 20.13
CA VAL A 9 -1.51 69.46 19.48
C VAL A 9 -2.09 70.10 18.20
N ILE A 10 -2.04 69.38 17.06
CA ILE A 10 -3.18 69.00 16.19
C ILE A 10 -2.76 68.63 14.75
N LEU A 11 -3.11 67.40 14.35
CA LEU A 11 -3.59 66.85 13.06
C LEU A 11 -2.79 67.13 11.76
N ILE A 12 -2.65 66.18 10.82
CA ILE A 12 -3.73 65.69 9.94
C ILE A 12 -3.43 64.27 9.41
N ALA A 13 -4.51 63.49 9.30
CA ALA A 13 -4.63 62.14 8.78
C ALA A 13 -4.47 62.02 7.25
N PHE A 14 -4.16 60.83 6.73
CA PHE A 14 -4.84 60.23 5.59
C PHE A 14 -4.64 58.71 5.59
N GLY A 15 -5.75 57.98 5.45
CA GLY A 15 -5.80 56.53 5.56
C GLY A 15 -5.55 55.78 4.25
N ALA A 16 -5.33 54.48 4.40
CA ALA A 16 -5.78 53.46 3.47
C ALA A 16 -6.12 52.21 4.28
N ALA A 17 -7.42 51.94 4.37
CA ALA A 17 -7.98 50.71 4.91
C ALA A 17 -8.07 49.66 3.80
N THR A 18 -7.68 48.42 4.08
CA THR A 18 -8.38 47.20 3.63
C THR A 18 -8.09 46.12 4.68
N SER A 19 -9.01 45.92 5.62
CA SER A 19 -10.11 44.93 5.58
C SER A 19 -9.69 43.56 6.13
N CYS A 20 -9.83 43.40 7.45
CA CYS A 20 -10.09 42.12 8.07
C CYS A 20 -11.59 41.83 7.93
N ASN A 21 -11.97 40.88 7.08
CA ASN A 21 -13.32 40.31 7.08
C ASN A 21 -13.24 38.82 6.69
N GLY A 22 -13.56 37.96 7.63
CA GLY A 22 -13.51 36.51 7.47
C GLY A 22 -14.40 35.85 8.49
N ASN A 23 -15.70 35.93 8.23
CA ASN A 23 -16.78 35.28 8.95
C ASN A 23 -16.52 33.79 9.25
N ASN A 24 -17.03 33.39 10.41
CA ASN A 24 -17.28 32.03 10.89
C ASN A 24 -17.47 30.99 9.77
N LYS A 25 -16.55 30.04 9.69
CA LYS A 25 -16.90 28.63 9.64
C LYS A 25 -15.98 27.89 10.58
N ALA A 26 -16.57 27.32 11.62
CA ALA A 26 -15.99 26.20 12.35
C ALA A 26 -15.52 25.16 11.31
N LYS A 27 -14.23 25.18 10.99
CA LYS A 27 -13.59 23.97 10.48
C LYS A 27 -13.58 23.05 11.67
N ASN A 28 -14.61 22.21 11.75
CA ASN A 28 -14.45 20.86 12.25
C ASN A 28 -13.19 20.32 11.56
N GLN A 29 -12.03 20.43 12.23
CA GLN A 29 -11.06 19.37 12.16
C GLN A 29 -11.79 18.17 12.76
N ALA A 30 -12.60 17.52 11.93
CA ALA A 30 -12.66 16.09 11.98
C ALA A 30 -11.21 15.67 11.79
N THR A 31 -10.53 15.40 12.90
CA THR A 31 -9.69 14.23 13.05
C THR A 31 -10.52 13.04 12.53
N ALA A 32 -10.66 12.96 11.21
CA ALA A 32 -10.79 11.68 10.56
C ALA A 32 -9.43 11.04 10.84
N ALA A 33 -9.37 10.28 11.93
CA ALA A 33 -8.58 9.07 11.90
C ALA A 33 -8.78 8.51 10.50
N HIS A 34 -7.70 8.47 9.71
CA HIS A 34 -7.72 7.86 8.40
C HIS A 34 -7.90 6.37 8.69
N GLU A 35 -9.14 5.97 9.02
CA GLU A 35 -9.57 4.61 9.08
C GLU A 35 -9.24 4.10 7.69
N SER A 36 -8.18 3.30 7.60
CA SER A 36 -7.72 2.79 6.33
C SER A 36 -8.90 2.03 5.75
N ALA A 37 -9.49 2.56 4.69
CA ALA A 37 -10.64 1.95 4.05
C ALA A 37 -10.37 0.45 3.89
N LYS A 38 -11.27 -0.38 4.45
CA LYS A 38 -11.17 -1.83 4.42
C LYS A 38 -10.95 -2.31 2.99
N LEU A 39 -10.26 -3.43 2.83
CA LEU A 39 -10.17 -4.09 1.53
C LEU A 39 -11.57 -4.44 1.02
N ASP A 40 -11.78 -4.13 -0.25
CA ASP A 40 -12.95 -4.59 -0.97
C ASP A 40 -12.85 -6.12 -1.12
N GLN A 41 -13.71 -6.85 -0.43
CA GLN A 41 -13.72 -8.31 -0.45
C GLN A 41 -14.04 -8.89 -1.84
N SER A 42 -14.63 -8.10 -2.75
CA SER A 42 -14.83 -8.52 -4.14
C SER A 42 -13.55 -8.45 -4.98
N SER A 43 -12.51 -7.77 -4.51
CA SER A 43 -11.25 -7.55 -5.24
C SER A 43 -10.24 -8.69 -5.11
N TYR A 44 -10.50 -9.69 -4.25
CA TYR A 44 -9.59 -10.81 -4.03
C TYR A 44 -10.31 -12.09 -3.60
N GLU A 45 -9.55 -13.17 -3.49
CA GLU A 45 -9.97 -14.45 -2.91
C GLU A 45 -8.80 -15.12 -2.21
N ILE A 46 -9.05 -15.78 -1.08
CA ILE A 46 -8.03 -16.58 -0.40
C ILE A 46 -8.13 -18.00 -0.96
N LEU A 47 -7.15 -18.39 -1.76
CA LEU A 47 -7.04 -19.74 -2.35
C LEU A 47 -6.63 -20.78 -1.31
N GLY A 48 -5.91 -20.36 -0.26
CA GLY A 48 -5.50 -21.25 0.81
C GLY A 48 -4.72 -20.55 1.90
N ILE A 49 -4.59 -21.26 3.02
CA ILE A 49 -3.78 -20.84 4.17
C ILE A 49 -2.93 -22.05 4.60
N LYS A 50 -1.63 -21.85 4.75
CA LYS A 50 -0.71 -22.85 5.29
C LYS A 50 0.03 -22.29 6.49
N ALA A 51 -0.36 -22.75 7.68
CA ALA A 51 0.28 -22.36 8.93
C ALA A 51 1.51 -23.23 9.23
N THR A 52 2.53 -22.61 9.78
CA THR A 52 3.63 -23.26 10.49
C THR A 52 3.62 -22.78 11.94
N ALA A 53 4.46 -23.35 12.82
CA ALA A 53 4.58 -22.86 14.19
C ALA A 53 5.02 -21.38 14.28
N ALA A 54 5.63 -20.82 13.23
CA ALA A 54 6.24 -19.50 13.26
C ALA A 54 5.52 -18.43 12.41
N VAL A 55 4.87 -18.82 11.31
CA VAL A 55 4.23 -17.93 10.34
C VAL A 55 3.04 -18.59 9.65
N GLU A 56 2.03 -17.79 9.29
CA GLU A 56 0.95 -18.18 8.38
C GLU A 56 1.27 -17.75 6.96
N ASN A 57 1.05 -18.63 5.98
CA ASN A 57 1.21 -18.31 4.57
C ASN A 57 -0.18 -18.21 3.93
N TYR A 58 -0.54 -17.02 3.49
CA TYR A 58 -1.76 -16.77 2.73
C TYR A 58 -1.45 -16.85 1.24
N TYR A 59 -2.31 -17.54 0.49
CA TYR A 59 -2.26 -17.61 -0.97
C TYR A 59 -3.50 -16.92 -1.50
N VAL A 60 -3.31 -15.78 -2.17
CA VAL A 60 -4.38 -14.83 -2.48
C VAL A 60 -4.44 -14.61 -3.98
N LEU A 61 -5.61 -14.86 -4.57
CA LEU A 61 -5.92 -14.50 -5.94
C LEU A 61 -6.41 -13.05 -5.99
N LEU A 62 -5.80 -12.24 -6.84
CA LEU A 62 -6.25 -10.89 -7.15
C LEU A 62 -7.30 -10.97 -8.26
N LYS A 63 -8.46 -10.35 -8.04
CA LYS A 63 -9.53 -10.24 -9.05
C LYS A 63 -9.43 -8.96 -9.88
N SER A 64 -8.60 -8.02 -9.43
CA SER A 64 -8.28 -6.80 -10.18
C SER A 64 -7.02 -7.02 -11.01
N GLY A 65 -6.96 -6.45 -12.21
CA GLY A 65 -5.75 -6.45 -13.07
C GLY A 65 -4.60 -5.60 -12.54
N THR A 66 -4.56 -5.34 -11.22
CA THR A 66 -3.55 -4.54 -10.55
C THR A 66 -2.24 -5.33 -10.49
N THR A 67 -1.21 -4.83 -11.17
CA THR A 67 0.08 -5.52 -11.28
C THR A 67 1.28 -4.64 -10.92
N ASP A 68 1.06 -3.34 -10.66
CA ASP A 68 2.15 -2.45 -10.28
C ASP A 68 2.54 -2.62 -8.80
N SER A 69 3.83 -2.43 -8.53
CA SER A 69 4.41 -2.69 -7.20
C SER A 69 3.80 -1.82 -6.10
N ALA A 70 3.47 -0.55 -6.37
CA ALA A 70 2.93 0.35 -5.35
C ALA A 70 1.52 -0.06 -4.92
N SER A 71 0.66 -0.40 -5.88
CA SER A 71 -0.69 -0.86 -5.60
C SER A 71 -0.69 -2.23 -4.91
N LEU A 72 0.17 -3.16 -5.34
CA LEU A 72 0.34 -4.46 -4.69
C LEU A 72 0.87 -4.33 -3.26
N GLN A 73 1.79 -3.39 -3.01
CA GLN A 73 2.28 -3.07 -1.67
C GLN A 73 1.16 -2.53 -0.79
N GLY A 74 0.34 -1.62 -1.33
CA GLY A 74 -0.83 -1.08 -0.64
C GLY A 74 -1.84 -2.17 -0.29
N PHE A 75 -2.12 -3.08 -1.22
CA PHE A 75 -2.98 -4.24 -1.00
C PHE A 75 -2.42 -5.14 0.12
N ALA A 76 -1.18 -5.60 0.00
CA ALA A 76 -0.58 -6.54 0.96
C ALA A 76 -0.51 -5.95 2.37
N ASN A 77 -0.22 -4.65 2.50
CA ASN A 77 -0.20 -3.97 3.80
C ASN A 77 -1.59 -3.91 4.45
N LYS A 78 -2.65 -3.65 3.67
CA LYS A 78 -4.02 -3.66 4.20
C LYS A 78 -4.45 -5.08 4.55
N PHE A 79 -4.15 -6.05 3.67
CA PHE A 79 -4.47 -7.46 3.90
C PHE A 79 -3.85 -7.96 5.21
N LYS A 80 -2.55 -7.68 5.43
CA LYS A 80 -1.86 -8.01 6.68
C LYS A 80 -2.60 -7.45 7.89
N LYS A 81 -2.95 -6.15 7.88
CA LYS A 81 -3.67 -5.50 8.99
C LYS A 81 -5.02 -6.14 9.30
N GLU A 82 -5.73 -6.64 8.29
CA GLU A 82 -7.07 -7.23 8.44
C GLU A 82 -7.06 -8.70 8.84
N HIS A 83 -6.07 -9.48 8.37
CA HIS A 83 -6.12 -10.93 8.45
C HIS A 83 -5.09 -11.55 9.40
N CYS A 84 -3.93 -10.92 9.61
CA CYS A 84 -2.83 -11.60 10.31
C CYS A 84 -1.72 -10.68 10.85
N THR A 85 -1.18 -11.00 12.03
CA THR A 85 -0.07 -10.24 12.61
C THR A 85 1.29 -10.66 12.03
N LYS A 86 1.51 -11.97 11.85
CA LYS A 86 2.79 -12.53 11.39
C LYS A 86 2.56 -13.56 10.29
N CYS A 87 2.50 -13.06 9.06
CA CYS A 87 2.15 -13.84 7.90
C CYS A 87 2.97 -13.44 6.68
N THR A 88 3.18 -14.42 5.79
CA THR A 88 3.60 -14.20 4.42
C THR A 88 2.35 -14.15 3.54
N ILE A 89 2.28 -13.16 2.65
CA ILE A 89 1.16 -13.00 1.72
C ILE A 89 1.69 -13.25 0.31
N ASN A 90 1.19 -14.28 -0.36
CA ASN A 90 1.56 -14.64 -1.72
C ASN A 90 0.42 -14.27 -2.66
N LEU A 91 0.69 -13.44 -3.65
CA LEU A 91 -0.30 -12.86 -4.56
C LEU A 91 -0.20 -13.52 -5.94
N TYR A 92 -1.35 -13.90 -6.48
CA TYR A 92 -1.50 -14.54 -7.79
C TYR A 92 -2.52 -13.79 -8.63
N ASP A 93 -2.34 -13.80 -9.96
CA ASP A 93 -3.26 -13.16 -10.90
C ASP A 93 -4.20 -14.14 -11.64
N ASP A 94 -3.98 -15.44 -11.48
CA ASP A 94 -4.79 -16.48 -12.11
C ASP A 94 -5.15 -17.59 -11.12
N ARG A 95 -6.35 -18.16 -11.28
CA ARG A 95 -6.85 -19.28 -10.47
C ARG A 95 -6.22 -20.61 -10.90
N GLU A 96 -5.66 -20.72 -12.10
CA GLU A 96 -5.08 -21.97 -12.60
C GLU A 96 -4.04 -22.61 -11.66
N VAL A 97 -3.40 -21.80 -10.81
CA VAL A 97 -2.41 -22.25 -9.82
C VAL A 97 -3.00 -22.73 -8.49
N GLU A 98 -4.31 -22.64 -8.25
CA GLU A 98 -4.96 -22.94 -6.96
C GLU A 98 -4.57 -24.31 -6.38
N ASN A 99 -4.52 -25.34 -7.23
CA ASN A 99 -4.11 -26.70 -6.82
C ASN A 99 -2.60 -26.87 -6.60
N LEU A 100 -1.81 -25.85 -6.92
CA LEU A 100 -0.35 -25.84 -6.88
C LEU A 100 0.22 -24.99 -5.75
N VAL A 101 -0.46 -23.88 -5.37
CA VAL A 101 0.11 -22.87 -4.46
C VAL A 101 0.51 -23.40 -3.08
N THR A 102 -0.13 -24.47 -2.60
CA THR A 102 0.18 -25.09 -1.28
C THR A 102 1.13 -26.30 -1.35
N LYS A 103 1.49 -26.76 -2.56
CA LYS A 103 2.37 -27.94 -2.75
C LYS A 103 3.75 -27.69 -2.13
N ASN A 104 4.32 -28.73 -1.50
CA ASN A 104 5.63 -28.65 -0.85
C ASN A 104 6.80 -28.54 -1.85
N SER A 105 6.63 -29.03 -3.07
CA SER A 105 7.68 -29.04 -4.09
C SER A 105 7.04 -28.80 -5.45
N LEU A 106 7.54 -27.79 -6.15
CA LEU A 106 7.15 -27.45 -7.52
C LEU A 106 8.30 -27.82 -8.44
N GLU A 107 8.02 -28.67 -9.44
CA GLU A 107 9.00 -29.16 -10.39
C GLU A 107 8.48 -29.04 -11.83
N GLY A 108 9.41 -28.87 -12.78
CA GLY A 108 9.09 -28.81 -14.20
C GLY A 108 7.96 -27.84 -14.51
N ASN A 109 6.88 -28.35 -15.12
CA ASN A 109 5.74 -27.55 -15.55
C ASN A 109 4.98 -26.89 -14.39
N ASP A 110 4.86 -27.57 -13.24
CA ASP A 110 4.18 -27.00 -12.06
C ASP A 110 4.92 -25.75 -11.57
N TYR A 111 6.26 -25.77 -11.61
CA TYR A 111 7.07 -24.61 -11.24
C TYR A 111 6.85 -23.45 -12.23
N LEU A 112 6.88 -23.74 -13.54
CA LEU A 112 6.65 -22.74 -14.58
C LEU A 112 5.28 -22.08 -14.44
N GLN A 113 4.22 -22.89 -14.26
CA GLN A 113 2.86 -22.41 -14.13
C GLN A 113 2.68 -21.51 -12.91
N VAL A 114 3.23 -21.89 -11.76
CA VAL A 114 3.18 -21.03 -10.58
C VAL A 114 3.98 -19.74 -10.79
N ALA A 115 5.19 -19.83 -11.35
CA ALA A 115 6.05 -18.67 -11.59
C ALA A 115 5.47 -17.66 -12.59
N ASP A 116 4.67 -18.13 -13.55
CA ASP A 116 3.99 -17.27 -14.54
C ASP A 116 2.92 -16.39 -13.90
N HIS A 117 2.29 -16.87 -12.81
CA HIS A 117 1.17 -16.23 -12.14
C HIS A 117 1.48 -15.68 -10.75
N PHE A 118 2.68 -15.96 -10.20
CA PHE A 118 3.10 -15.47 -8.88
C PHE A 118 3.63 -14.04 -8.98
N VAL A 119 2.72 -13.07 -8.89
CA VAL A 119 3.01 -11.66 -9.18
C VAL A 119 3.83 -10.98 -8.08
N ALA A 120 3.55 -11.25 -6.80
CA ALA A 120 4.29 -10.65 -5.70
C ALA A 120 4.13 -11.41 -4.39
N SER A 121 5.09 -11.26 -3.48
CA SER A 121 5.00 -11.76 -2.10
C SER A 121 5.34 -10.67 -1.09
N LEU A 122 4.64 -10.61 0.04
CA LEU A 122 5.08 -9.87 1.24
C LEU A 122 5.54 -10.88 2.29
N PRO A 123 6.85 -11.13 2.44
CA PRO A 123 7.36 -12.04 3.47
C PRO A 123 7.06 -11.54 4.88
N ALA A 124 6.80 -12.47 5.81
CA ALA A 124 6.49 -12.12 7.20
C ALA A 124 7.56 -11.26 7.90
N SER A 125 8.83 -11.43 7.50
CA SER A 125 10.00 -10.72 8.04
C SER A 125 10.29 -9.38 7.37
N LEU A 126 9.59 -9.05 6.28
CA LEU A 126 9.81 -7.83 5.50
C LEU A 126 8.58 -6.91 5.56
N ASN A 127 8.82 -5.65 5.23
CA ASN A 127 7.77 -4.63 5.06
C ASN A 127 7.57 -4.25 3.59
N THR A 128 8.35 -4.82 2.69
CA THR A 128 8.35 -4.54 1.25
C THR A 128 7.97 -5.79 0.49
N ILE A 129 7.14 -5.64 -0.53
CA ILE A 129 6.82 -6.74 -1.44
C ILE A 129 8.04 -7.10 -2.29
N GLN A 130 8.13 -8.36 -2.65
CA GLN A 130 9.04 -8.91 -3.63
C GLN A 130 8.23 -9.22 -4.88
N MET A 131 8.61 -8.62 -6.01
CA MET A 131 7.95 -8.85 -7.29
C MET A 131 8.47 -10.13 -7.94
N TYR A 132 7.58 -10.92 -8.53
CA TYR A 132 7.88 -12.12 -9.31
C TYR A 132 8.85 -13.12 -8.62
N PRO A 133 8.54 -13.62 -7.40
CA PRO A 133 9.52 -14.32 -6.55
C PRO A 133 10.08 -15.62 -7.15
N LEU A 134 9.35 -16.28 -8.05
CA LEU A 134 9.75 -17.53 -8.70
C LEU A 134 10.20 -17.35 -10.15
N GLN A 135 10.33 -16.12 -10.62
CA GLN A 135 11.01 -15.87 -11.88
C GLN A 135 12.51 -15.69 -11.59
N ASP A 136 13.16 -16.82 -11.26
CA ASP A 136 14.59 -16.94 -10.95
C ASP A 136 15.39 -17.75 -12.02
N SER A 137 16.65 -18.08 -11.74
CA SER A 137 17.47 -18.88 -12.67
C SER A 137 16.85 -20.25 -13.02
N LYS A 138 16.18 -20.93 -12.07
CA LYS A 138 15.50 -22.22 -12.30
C LYS A 138 14.35 -22.03 -13.30
N TYR A 139 13.56 -20.97 -13.17
CA TYR A 139 12.52 -20.64 -14.15
C TYR A 139 13.08 -20.52 -15.57
N LYS A 140 14.21 -19.83 -15.71
CA LYS A 140 14.89 -19.65 -17.01
C LYS A 140 15.40 -20.98 -17.56
N GLU A 141 16.04 -21.80 -16.73
CA GLU A 141 16.55 -23.13 -17.11
C GLU A 141 15.44 -24.06 -17.59
N LEU A 142 14.25 -23.95 -16.99
CA LEU A 142 13.06 -24.71 -17.38
C LEU A 142 12.37 -24.16 -18.64
N GLY A 143 12.86 -23.06 -19.23
CA GLY A 143 12.32 -22.50 -20.48
C GLY A 143 11.15 -21.53 -20.28
N GLY A 144 11.05 -20.90 -19.12
CA GLY A 144 10.02 -19.92 -18.81
C GLY A 144 9.99 -18.72 -19.76
N LYS A 145 8.78 -18.26 -20.09
CA LYS A 145 8.52 -17.29 -21.19
C LYS A 145 8.13 -15.89 -20.70
N ASN A 146 7.64 -15.77 -19.48
CA ASN A 146 7.12 -14.54 -18.88
C ASN A 146 8.15 -13.80 -18.03
N TRP A 147 9.45 -13.98 -18.31
CA TRP A 147 10.55 -13.45 -17.50
C TRP A 147 10.51 -11.91 -17.33
N LYS A 148 10.30 -11.44 -16.09
CA LYS A 148 10.03 -10.02 -15.77
C LYS A 148 11.22 -9.23 -15.20
N LYS A 149 12.44 -9.78 -15.16
CA LYS A 149 13.68 -9.17 -14.58
C LYS A 149 13.63 -7.69 -14.16
N SER A 150 13.96 -7.40 -12.89
CA SER A 150 14.70 -6.19 -12.40
C SER A 150 15.34 -6.54 -11.03
N PRO A 151 16.48 -5.94 -10.64
CA PRO A 151 17.63 -6.63 -10.04
C PRO A 151 17.43 -7.08 -8.59
N LEU A 152 18.20 -8.12 -8.20
CA LEU A 152 18.60 -8.36 -6.81
C LEU A 152 19.26 -7.10 -6.22
#